data_AF-A0AAD3VZM0-F1
#
_entry.id   AF-A0AAD3VZM0-F1
#
_cell.length_a   1.000
_cell.length_b   1.000
_cell.length_c   1.000
_cell.angle_alpha   90.00
_cell.angle_beta   90.00
_cell.angle_gamma   90.00
#
_symmetry.space_group_name_H-M   'P 1'
#
loop_
_entity.id
_entity.type
_entity.pdbx_description
1 polymer ?
#
loop_
_entity_poly.entity_id
_entity_poly.type
_entity_poly.pdbx_seq_one_letter_code
_entity_poly.pdbx_strand_id
1 'polypeptide(L)'
;MVLGRRRSRRPVNPDAVRALDQLKYEVAQELGLIQGGGEEELRANLDFLKYEIAEELGLSDKIHTVGWPNMTSRECGLIGGHLGGRIGGQMVKRMIEFAETHMAKNHQR
;
A
#
# COMPACT_ATOMS: atom_id res chain seq x y z
N MET A 1 14.95 1.54 -23.03
CA MET A 1 14.37 1.35 -21.69
C MET A 1 14.02 2.72 -21.11
N VAL A 2 12.73 3.04 -20.91
CA VAL A 2 12.33 4.23 -20.15
C VAL A 2 12.44 3.88 -18.67
N LEU A 3 13.46 4.40 -17.98
CA LEU A 3 13.60 4.26 -16.53
C LEU A 3 12.48 5.09 -15.89
N GLY A 4 11.38 4.43 -15.51
CA GLY A 4 10.31 5.08 -14.76
C GLY A 4 10.88 5.78 -13.54
N ARG A 5 10.51 7.06 -13.33
CA ARG A 5 10.89 7.85 -12.16
C ARG A 5 10.57 7.03 -10.90
N ARG A 6 11.60 6.49 -10.25
CA ARG A 6 11.48 5.92 -8.90
C ARG A 6 11.14 7.09 -7.98
N ARG A 7 9.86 7.26 -7.66
CA ARG A 7 9.46 8.19 -6.59
C ARG A 7 10.22 7.78 -5.34
N SER A 8 10.81 8.75 -4.65
CA SER A 8 11.44 8.51 -3.36
C SER A 8 10.41 7.83 -2.46
N ARG A 9 10.78 6.68 -1.88
CA ARG A 9 9.96 5.97 -0.90
C ARG A 9 10.05 6.60 0.50
N ARG A 10 10.78 7.72 0.63
CA ARG A 10 10.94 8.42 1.91
C ARG A 10 9.77 9.39 2.12
N PRO A 11 9.15 9.40 3.31
CA PRO A 11 8.15 10.40 3.66
C PRO A 11 8.77 11.81 3.66
N VAL A 12 7.91 12.82 3.52
CA VAL A 12 8.31 14.23 3.54
C VAL A 12 8.99 14.59 4.87
N ASN A 13 8.44 14.09 5.99
CA ASN A 13 9.08 14.13 7.29
C ASN A 13 9.73 12.77 7.59
N PRO A 14 11.08 12.65 7.56
CA PRO A 14 11.77 11.40 7.86
C PRO A 14 11.50 10.86 9.28
N ASP A 15 11.21 11.73 10.25
CA ASP A 15 10.94 11.32 11.63
C ASP A 15 9.59 10.59 11.77
N ALA A 16 8.71 10.76 10.78
CA ALA A 16 7.40 10.12 10.75
C ALA A 16 7.44 8.65 10.30
N VAL A 17 8.60 8.11 9.87
CA VAL A 17 8.69 6.73 9.33
C VAL A 17 8.05 5.71 10.26
N ARG A 18 8.40 5.73 11.56
CA ARG A 18 7.84 4.78 12.54
C ARG A 18 6.33 4.95 12.72
N ALA A 19 5.84 6.18 12.76
CA ALA A 19 4.41 6.46 12.90
C ALA A 19 3.62 6.02 11.65
N LEU A 20 4.19 6.20 10.46
CA LEU A 20 3.58 5.77 9.21
C LEU A 20 3.58 4.24 9.06
N ASP A 21 4.64 3.57 9.52
CA ASP A 21 4.66 2.12 9.57
C ASP A 21 3.60 1.57 10.52
N GLN A 22 3.46 2.17 11.71
CA GLN A 22 2.40 1.81 12.65
C GLN A 22 1.01 2.00 12.05
N LEU A 23 0.75 3.16 11.43
CA LEU A 23 -0.51 3.44 10.74
C LEU A 23 -0.80 2.41 9.63
N LYS A 24 0.22 1.97 8.89
CA LYS A 24 0.08 0.94 7.87
C LYS A 24 -0.40 -0.39 8.45
N TYR A 25 0.12 -0.80 9.62
CA TYR A 25 -0.33 -2.01 10.31
C TYR A 25 -1.75 -1.88 10.82
N GLU A 26 -2.10 -0.74 11.42
CA GLU A 26 -3.46 -0.48 11.91
C GLU A 26 -4.47 -0.53 10.77
N VAL A 27 -4.19 0.14 9.66
CA VAL A 27 -5.04 0.10 8.47
C VAL A 27 -5.14 -1.32 7.90
N ALA A 28 -4.03 -2.07 7.86
CA ALA A 28 -4.06 -3.46 7.41
C ALA A 28 -4.93 -4.35 8.32
N GLN A 29 -4.87 -4.15 9.63
CA GLN A 29 -5.73 -4.86 10.60
C GLN A 29 -7.20 -4.49 10.43
N GLU A 30 -7.52 -3.19 10.33
CA GLU A 30 -8.88 -2.70 10.12
C GLU A 30 -9.49 -3.25 8.82
N LEU A 31 -8.69 -3.39 7.77
CA LEU A 31 -9.10 -3.99 6.50
C LEU A 31 -9.17 -5.52 6.53
N GLY A 32 -8.87 -6.16 7.66
CA GLY A 32 -8.88 -7.62 7.81
C GLY A 32 -7.76 -8.33 7.06
N LEU A 33 -6.70 -7.60 6.67
CA LEU A 33 -5.58 -8.15 5.89
C LEU A 33 -4.55 -8.85 6.76
N ILE A 34 -4.53 -8.57 8.06
CA ILE A 34 -3.70 -9.25 9.06
C ILE A 34 -4.53 -9.42 10.35
N GLN A 35 -4.37 -10.53 11.07
CA GLN A 35 -5.14 -10.79 12.30
C GLN A 35 -4.34 -10.55 13.59
N GLY A 36 -3.12 -10.04 13.46
CA GLY A 36 -2.24 -9.75 14.58
C GLY A 36 -0.94 -10.51 14.41
N GLY A 37 0.13 -9.79 14.10
CA GLY A 37 1.47 -10.33 13.96
C GLY A 37 2.45 -9.30 13.43
N GLY A 38 3.69 -9.75 13.22
CA GLY A 38 4.80 -8.91 12.81
C GLY A 38 4.86 -8.62 11.30
N GLU A 39 5.95 -7.97 10.87
CA GLU A 39 6.18 -7.60 9.47
C GLU A 39 6.13 -8.80 8.50
N GLU A 40 6.51 -9.98 8.95
CA GLU A 40 6.53 -11.20 8.14
C GLU A 40 5.12 -11.66 7.73
N GLU A 41 4.17 -11.65 8.66
CA GLU A 41 2.78 -11.99 8.37
C GLU A 41 2.16 -10.96 7.41
N LEU A 42 2.45 -9.67 7.62
CA LEU A 42 2.01 -8.64 6.68
C LEU A 42 2.59 -8.91 5.29
N ARG A 43 3.87 -9.27 5.17
CA ARG A 43 4.48 -9.58 3.86
C ARG A 43 3.79 -10.77 3.19
N ALA A 44 3.52 -11.85 3.93
CA ALA A 44 2.83 -13.02 3.39
C ALA A 44 1.41 -12.69 2.91
N ASN A 45 0.63 -11.94 3.71
CA ASN A 45 -0.71 -11.51 3.32
C ASN A 45 -0.70 -10.54 2.14
N LEU A 46 0.27 -9.61 2.08
CA LEU A 46 0.46 -8.74 0.91
C LEU A 46 0.77 -9.53 -0.35
N ASP A 47 1.53 -10.61 -0.25
CA ASP A 47 1.80 -11.49 -1.39
C ASP A 47 0.55 -12.23 -1.84
N PHE A 48 -0.25 -12.77 -0.91
CA PHE A 48 -1.56 -13.34 -1.24
C PHE A 48 -2.47 -12.33 -1.95
N LEU A 49 -2.59 -11.11 -1.41
CA LEU A 49 -3.38 -10.02 -2.01
C LEU A 49 -2.91 -9.64 -3.41
N LYS A 50 -1.60 -9.71 -3.69
CA LYS A 50 -1.10 -9.47 -5.06
C LYS A 50 -1.66 -10.51 -6.04
N TYR A 51 -1.81 -11.77 -5.62
CA TYR A 51 -2.42 -12.81 -6.45
C TYR A 51 -3.93 -12.62 -6.61
N GLU A 52 -4.65 -12.25 -5.55
CA GLU A 52 -6.08 -11.91 -5.68
C GLU A 52 -6.30 -10.73 -6.62
N ILE A 53 -5.53 -9.66 -6.47
CA ILE A 53 -5.59 -8.50 -7.36
C ILE A 53 -5.19 -8.90 -8.78
N ALA A 54 -4.21 -9.79 -8.95
CA ALA A 54 -3.86 -10.29 -10.27
C ALA A 54 -5.03 -11.06 -10.91
N GLU A 55 -5.81 -11.79 -10.11
CA GLU A 55 -7.00 -12.50 -10.58
C GLU A 55 -8.08 -11.53 -11.02
N GLU A 56 -8.38 -10.52 -10.20
CA GLU A 56 -9.30 -9.42 -10.53
C GLU A 56 -8.91 -8.69 -11.83
N LEU A 57 -7.60 -8.59 -12.11
CA LEU A 57 -7.06 -7.93 -13.30
C LEU A 57 -6.88 -8.87 -14.50
N GLY A 58 -7.20 -10.16 -14.38
CA GLY A 58 -7.01 -11.15 -15.44
C GLY A 58 -5.54 -11.43 -15.77
N LEU A 59 -4.63 -11.23 -14.81
CA LEU A 59 -3.19 -11.41 -14.96
C LEU A 59 -2.66 -12.68 -14.28
N SER A 60 -3.47 -13.39 -13.50
CA SER A 60 -3.05 -14.59 -12.76
C SER A 60 -2.47 -15.68 -13.66
N ASP A 61 -3.16 -16.05 -14.75
CA ASP A 61 -2.67 -17.09 -15.67
C ASP A 61 -1.30 -16.74 -16.25
N LYS A 62 -1.11 -15.47 -16.59
CA LYS A 62 0.15 -14.97 -17.10
C LYS A 62 1.25 -15.08 -16.04
N ILE A 63 0.97 -14.68 -14.79
CA ILE A 63 1.91 -14.81 -13.67
C ILE A 63 2.28 -16.28 -13.44
N HIS A 64 1.32 -17.20 -13.50
CA HIS A 64 1.61 -18.63 -13.36
C HIS A 64 2.43 -19.19 -14.52
N THR A 65 2.24 -18.66 -15.73
CA THR A 65 2.93 -19.13 -16.94
C THR A 65 4.36 -18.60 -17.04
N VAL A 66 4.57 -17.30 -16.84
CA VAL A 66 5.88 -16.66 -17.06
C VAL A 66 6.59 -16.28 -15.77
N GLY A 67 5.88 -16.21 -14.64
CA GLY A 67 6.41 -15.74 -13.37
C GLY A 67 6.52 -14.21 -13.28
N TRP A 68 6.48 -13.68 -12.05
CA TRP A 68 6.62 -12.24 -11.77
C TRP A 68 7.83 -11.56 -12.42
N PRO A 69 9.05 -12.16 -12.49
CA PRO A 69 10.20 -11.50 -13.11
C PRO A 69 10.02 -11.23 -14.61
N ASN A 70 9.16 -11.99 -15.29
CA ASN A 70 8.91 -11.88 -16.73
C ASN A 70 7.63 -11.09 -17.06
N MET A 71 6.92 -10.58 -16.05
CA MET A 71 5.80 -9.65 -16.22
C MET A 71 6.31 -8.26 -16.63
N THR A 72 5.50 -7.51 -17.38
CA THR A 72 5.88 -6.14 -17.73
C THR A 72 5.83 -5.22 -16.50
N SER A 73 6.64 -4.16 -16.49
CA SER A 73 6.60 -3.16 -15.41
C SER A 73 5.22 -2.50 -15.27
N ARG A 74 4.45 -2.42 -16.36
CA ARG A 74 3.08 -1.91 -16.33
C ARG A 74 2.14 -2.85 -15.56
N GLU A 75 2.22 -4.16 -15.82
CA GLU A 75 1.39 -5.16 -15.15
C GLU A 75 1.72 -5.27 -13.67
N CYS A 76 3.01 -5.37 -13.31
CA CYS A 76 3.45 -5.33 -11.92
C CYS A 76 3.02 -4.01 -11.23
N GLY A 77 3.10 -2.89 -11.96
CA GLY A 77 2.69 -1.58 -11.47
C GLY A 77 1.18 -1.47 -11.25
N LEU A 78 0.36 -2.10 -12.09
CA LEU A 78 -1.09 -2.17 -11.91
C LEU A 78 -1.43 -2.94 -10.63
N ILE A 79 -0.87 -4.14 -10.45
CA ILE A 79 -1.14 -4.97 -9.27
C ILE A 79 -0.67 -4.25 -7.99
N GLY A 80 0.59 -3.77 -7.99
CA GLY A 80 1.12 -3.04 -6.85
C GLY A 80 0.39 -1.71 -6.57
N GLY A 81 -0.14 -1.07 -7.61
CA GLY A 81 -0.95 0.14 -7.51
C GLY A 81 -2.30 -0.10 -6.83
N HIS A 82 -3.00 -1.19 -7.19
CA HIS A 82 -4.25 -1.58 -6.53
C HIS A 82 -4.02 -1.92 -5.06
N LEU A 83 -2.97 -2.69 -4.76
CA LEU A 83 -2.59 -3.03 -3.38
C LEU A 83 -2.26 -1.77 -2.57
N GLY A 84 -1.43 -0.88 -3.13
CA GLY A 84 -1.08 0.40 -2.54
C GLY A 84 -2.29 1.33 -2.39
N GLY A 85 -3.27 1.24 -3.28
CA GLY A 85 -4.53 1.97 -3.17
C GLY A 85 -5.39 1.49 -2.00
N ARG A 86 -5.49 0.16 -1.79
CA ARG A 86 -6.25 -0.43 -0.69
C ARG A 86 -5.70 -0.01 0.67
N ILE A 87 -4.39 -0.15 0.90
CA ILE A 87 -3.77 0.18 2.20
C ILE A 87 -3.34 1.64 2.25
N GLY A 88 -2.44 2.06 1.36
CA GLY A 88 -1.89 3.40 1.33
C GLY A 88 -2.93 4.48 1.05
N GLY A 89 -3.96 4.20 0.24
CA GLY A 89 -5.07 5.13 0.03
C GLY A 89 -5.89 5.38 1.29
N GLN A 90 -6.15 4.35 2.10
CA GLN A 90 -6.81 4.49 3.40
C GLN A 90 -5.93 5.23 4.41
N MET A 91 -4.62 4.95 4.43
CA MET A 91 -3.68 5.73 5.24
C MET A 91 -3.73 7.22 4.90
N VAL A 92 -3.74 7.58 3.61
CA VAL A 92 -3.80 8.96 3.15
C VAL A 92 -5.12 9.62 3.59
N LYS A 93 -6.25 8.94 3.45
CA LYS A 93 -7.55 9.45 3.95
C LYS A 93 -7.49 9.78 5.43
N ARG A 94 -6.98 8.87 6.26
CA ARG A 94 -6.89 9.05 7.71
C ARG A 94 -5.94 10.18 8.11
N MET A 95 -4.83 10.34 7.39
CA MET A 95 -3.93 11.48 7.57
C MET A 95 -4.61 12.82 7.24
N ILE A 96 -5.41 12.85 6.17
CA ILE A 96 -6.18 14.04 5.78
C ILE A 96 -7.23 14.36 6.85
N GLU A 97 -8.02 13.38 7.28
CA GLU A 97 -9.03 13.54 8.35
C GLU A 97 -8.40 14.08 9.65
N PHE A 98 -7.23 13.55 10.04
CA PHE A 98 -6.47 14.06 11.18
C PHE A 98 -6.09 15.53 10.98
N ALA A 99 -5.54 15.88 9.82
CA ALA A 99 -5.15 17.25 9.51
C ALA A 99 -6.35 18.20 9.50
N GLU A 100 -7.46 17.83 8.86
CA GLU A 100 -8.70 18.60 8.83
C GLU A 100 -9.24 18.87 10.24
N THR A 101 -9.27 17.84 11.09
CA THR A 101 -9.70 17.96 12.48
C THR A 101 -8.84 18.94 13.27
N HIS A 102 -7.52 18.93 13.08
CA HIS A 102 -6.60 19.84 13.76
C HIS A 102 -6.68 21.27 13.22
N MET A 103 -6.83 21.42 11.90
CA MET A 103 -7.06 22.72 11.27
C MET A 103 -8.37 23.33 11.78
N ALA A 104 -9.47 22.58 11.83
CA ALA A 104 -10.75 23.08 12.31
C ALA A 104 -10.68 23.57 13.78
N LYS A 105 -10.03 22.81 14.67
CA LYS A 105 -9.84 23.19 16.09
C LYS A 105 -9.03 24.48 16.26
N ASN A 106 -8.04 24.71 15.40
CA ASN A 106 -7.20 25.91 15.46
C ASN A 106 -7.95 27.19 15.04
N HIS A 107 -9.02 27.08 14.24
CA HIS A 107 -9.85 28.21 13.84
C HIS A 107 -10.97 28.55 14.85
N GLN A 108 -11.12 27.76 15.92
CA GLN A 108 -12.10 27.98 17.00
C GLN A 108 -11.48 28.66 18.23
N ARG A 109 -10.23 29.11 18.14
CA ARG A 109 -9.51 29.92 19.14
C ARG A 109 -9.27 31.32 18.58
#